data_AF-A0A835NEK6-F1
#
_entry.id   AF-A0A835NEK6-F1
#
_cell.length_a   1.000
_cell.length_b   1.000
_cell.length_c   1.000
_cell.angle_alpha   90.00
_cell.angle_beta   90.00
_cell.angle_gamma   90.00
#
_symmetry.space_group_name_H-M   'P 1'
#
loop_
_entity.id
_entity.type
_entity.pdbx_description
1 polymer ?
#
loop_
_entity_poly.entity_id
_entity_poly.type
_entity_poly.pdbx_seq_one_letter_code
_entity_poly.pdbx_strand_id
1 'polypeptide(L)'
;MVGAGISTSAGIPDFRSPGTGLYSNLQSYDLPYPEAIFEIGFFKKHPEPFFALARELYPGQFKPTVCHYFMRLLQDKGLLLRCYTQNIDTLERVAGLDPELLVEAHGTFFTSHCLRPSCRQRYGLAWMRERIFSSLVPKCEKCQGLVKPDIVFFGESLPSRFFALLESDFEKVDLLLIMGTSLQVQPFASLISRDVAWLGDCNSGCLALAELLGWKEELEELVRREHAAIDAKGGDTVGGDPQKHQGDEDKDGGNPRKSLGDKAKAQRDPEESLGDKEKAQSDPKKSLGDKAKAEKDPKKPQGDKDKVQNDPEKSQGGSKDRPQSMGGATQN
;
A
#
# COMPACT_ATOMS: atom_id res chain seq x y z
N MET A 1 7.09 8.81 -3.32
CA MET A 1 7.79 7.59 -2.87
C MET A 1 7.13 7.11 -1.58
N VAL A 2 6.70 5.86 -1.51
CA VAL A 2 5.92 5.35 -0.39
C VAL A 2 6.35 3.95 0.06
N GLY A 3 6.05 3.62 1.32
CA GLY A 3 6.27 2.29 1.89
C GLY A 3 5.17 1.90 2.87
N ALA A 4 5.41 0.85 3.67
CA ALA A 4 4.36 0.15 4.41
C ALA A 4 3.56 1.05 5.38
N GLY A 5 4.17 2.13 5.88
CA GLY A 5 3.52 3.06 6.79
C GLY A 5 2.31 3.79 6.22
N ILE A 6 2.13 3.84 4.88
CA ILE A 6 0.92 4.41 4.28
C ILE A 6 -0.29 3.44 4.34
N SER A 7 -0.04 2.15 4.60
CA SER A 7 -1.03 1.06 4.59
C SER A 7 -1.38 0.55 6.00
N THR A 8 -0.65 0.96 7.04
CA THR A 8 -0.89 0.48 8.42
C THR A 8 -2.30 0.81 8.93
N SER A 9 -2.81 2.01 8.63
CA SER A 9 -4.18 2.37 9.00
C SER A 9 -5.26 1.66 8.18
N ALA A 10 -4.89 0.94 7.11
CA ALA A 10 -5.81 0.06 6.38
C ALA A 10 -5.95 -1.31 7.06
N GLY A 11 -5.20 -1.59 8.13
CA GLY A 11 -5.17 -2.89 8.80
C GLY A 11 -4.09 -3.84 8.27
N ILE A 12 -3.22 -3.37 7.37
CA ILE A 12 -2.09 -4.14 6.85
C ILE A 12 -0.88 -3.86 7.75
N PRO A 13 -0.38 -4.84 8.51
CA PRO A 13 0.79 -4.63 9.37
C PRO A 13 1.99 -4.27 8.49
N ASP A 14 2.86 -3.39 9.00
CA ASP A 14 4.17 -3.22 8.38
C ASP A 14 5.04 -4.47 8.64
N PHE A 15 6.22 -4.52 8.06
CA PHE A 15 7.11 -5.67 8.26
C PHE A 15 7.83 -5.62 9.61
N ARG A 16 8.24 -4.43 10.07
CA ARG A 16 9.35 -4.24 11.02
C ARG A 16 8.95 -3.69 12.39
N SER A 17 7.72 -3.20 12.58
CA SER A 17 7.31 -2.61 13.85
C SER A 17 7.37 -3.65 14.97
N PRO A 18 8.04 -3.36 16.10
CA PRO A 18 8.09 -4.29 17.22
C PRO A 18 6.68 -4.59 17.76
N GLY A 19 6.33 -5.87 17.91
CA GLY A 19 5.09 -6.33 18.51
C GLY A 19 3.86 -6.32 17.59
N THR A 20 3.80 -5.47 16.57
CA THR A 20 2.68 -5.40 15.61
C THR A 20 3.06 -5.73 14.18
N GLY A 21 4.34 -5.62 13.83
CA GLY A 21 4.85 -5.89 12.50
C GLY A 21 4.86 -7.39 12.20
N LEU A 22 4.79 -7.70 10.90
CA LEU A 22 4.66 -9.05 10.37
C LEU A 22 5.68 -10.01 10.96
N TYR A 23 6.96 -9.61 11.04
CA TYR A 23 8.05 -10.44 11.57
C TYR A 23 7.87 -10.84 13.04
N SER A 24 7.13 -10.07 13.83
CA SER A 24 6.85 -10.42 15.23
C SER A 24 5.86 -11.58 15.36
N ASN A 25 5.08 -11.85 14.30
CA ASN A 25 3.95 -12.78 14.31
C ASN A 25 4.18 -14.05 13.48
N LEU A 26 5.41 -14.31 13.00
CA LEU A 26 5.73 -15.47 12.14
C LEU A 26 6.17 -16.73 12.91
N GLN A 27 6.04 -16.75 14.24
CA GLN A 27 6.56 -17.83 15.09
C GLN A 27 5.93 -19.20 14.78
N SER A 28 4.71 -19.22 14.24
CA SER A 28 3.99 -20.44 13.86
C SER A 28 4.54 -21.13 12.60
N TYR A 29 5.40 -20.46 11.83
CA TYR A 29 5.87 -20.96 10.53
C TYR A 29 7.20 -21.74 10.58
N ASP A 30 7.76 -21.96 11.78
CA ASP A 30 9.03 -22.69 12.00
C ASP A 30 10.17 -22.21 11.07
N LEU A 31 10.31 -20.88 10.97
CA LEU A 31 11.31 -20.25 10.12
C LEU A 31 12.67 -20.20 10.82
N PRO A 32 13.80 -20.33 10.09
CA PRO A 32 15.13 -20.17 10.68
C PRO A 32 15.36 -18.76 11.22
N TYR A 33 14.74 -17.75 10.58
CA TYR A 33 14.65 -16.36 10.99
C TYR A 33 13.49 -15.70 10.23
N PRO A 34 12.89 -14.59 10.72
CA PRO A 34 11.65 -14.04 10.17
C PRO A 34 11.70 -13.67 8.68
N GLU A 35 12.84 -13.14 8.20
CA GLU A 35 13.02 -12.70 6.82
C GLU A 35 13.06 -13.85 5.82
N ALA A 36 13.35 -15.08 6.26
CA ALA A 36 13.51 -16.25 5.39
C ALA A 36 12.26 -16.51 4.53
N ILE A 37 11.06 -16.20 5.03
CA ILE A 37 9.81 -16.36 4.29
C ILE A 37 9.76 -15.53 2.99
N PHE A 38 10.54 -14.44 2.93
CA PHE A 38 10.66 -13.56 1.77
C PHE A 38 11.99 -13.74 1.02
N GLU A 39 12.77 -14.78 1.29
CA GLU A 39 13.98 -15.11 0.52
C GLU A 39 13.68 -16.09 -0.62
N ILE A 40 14.15 -15.79 -1.83
CA ILE A 40 13.85 -16.61 -3.01
C ILE A 40 14.43 -18.03 -2.91
N GLY A 41 15.56 -18.18 -2.22
CA GLY A 41 16.21 -19.46 -1.97
C GLY A 41 15.38 -20.36 -1.06
N PHE A 42 14.84 -19.79 0.03
CA PHE A 42 13.97 -20.49 0.96
C PHE A 42 12.63 -20.83 0.31
N PHE A 43 11.96 -19.85 -0.33
CA PHE A 43 10.66 -20.03 -0.99
C PHE A 43 10.65 -21.16 -2.03
N LYS A 44 11.72 -21.32 -2.81
CA LYS A 44 11.82 -22.40 -3.81
C LYS A 44 11.84 -23.80 -3.18
N LYS A 45 12.29 -23.93 -1.93
CA LYS A 45 12.37 -25.19 -1.17
C LYS A 45 11.15 -25.40 -0.28
N HIS A 46 10.69 -24.33 0.36
CA HIS A 46 9.59 -24.31 1.33
C HIS A 46 8.61 -23.16 0.98
N PRO A 47 7.79 -23.30 -0.07
CA PRO A 47 6.84 -22.26 -0.47
C PRO A 47 5.63 -22.16 0.46
N GLU A 48 5.36 -23.19 1.27
CA GLU A 48 4.14 -23.33 2.07
C GLU A 48 3.95 -22.18 3.09
N PRO A 49 4.97 -21.77 3.86
CA PRO A 49 4.83 -20.66 4.82
C PRO A 49 4.39 -19.36 4.15
N PHE A 50 4.98 -19.02 3.00
CA PHE A 50 4.60 -17.81 2.27
C PHE A 50 3.14 -17.87 1.80
N PHE A 51 2.67 -19.00 1.26
CA PHE A 51 1.29 -19.09 0.78
C PHE A 51 0.26 -19.14 1.90
N ALA A 52 0.61 -19.71 3.05
CA ALA A 52 -0.21 -19.63 4.25
C ALA A 52 -0.33 -18.17 4.73
N LEU A 53 0.77 -17.43 4.76
CA LEU A 53 0.78 -16.01 5.10
C LEU A 53 0.02 -15.16 4.08
N ALA A 54 0.21 -15.41 2.78
CA ALA A 54 -0.46 -14.68 1.71
C ALA A 54 -1.99 -14.85 1.75
N ARG A 55 -2.47 -15.99 2.28
CA ARG A 55 -3.90 -16.22 2.52
C ARG A 55 -4.45 -15.31 3.63
N GLU A 56 -3.68 -15.12 4.69
CA GLU A 56 -4.05 -14.24 5.82
C GLU A 56 -4.06 -12.76 5.41
N LEU A 57 -3.22 -12.38 4.46
CA LEU A 57 -3.03 -10.99 4.02
C LEU A 57 -3.65 -10.67 2.65
N TYR A 58 -4.55 -11.52 2.13
CA TYR A 58 -4.93 -11.45 0.72
C TYR A 58 -5.61 -10.12 0.32
N PRO A 59 -5.21 -9.48 -0.80
CA PRO A 59 -5.80 -8.21 -1.28
C PRO A 59 -7.32 -8.29 -1.54
N GLY A 60 -8.04 -7.21 -1.21
CA GLY A 60 -9.50 -7.12 -1.35
C GLY A 60 -10.28 -7.14 -0.03
N GLN A 61 -9.61 -7.38 1.09
CA GLN A 61 -10.15 -7.15 2.44
C GLN A 61 -9.89 -5.72 2.96
N PHE A 62 -9.03 -4.96 2.27
CA PHE A 62 -8.49 -3.71 2.77
C PHE A 62 -8.89 -2.55 1.87
N LYS A 63 -9.19 -1.41 2.50
CA LYS A 63 -9.51 -0.16 1.79
C LYS A 63 -8.26 0.73 1.73
N PRO A 64 -8.00 1.41 0.60
CA PRO A 64 -6.92 2.39 0.54
C PRO A 64 -7.11 3.49 1.60
N THR A 65 -6.00 4.01 2.11
CA THR A 65 -5.99 5.02 3.16
C THR A 65 -6.15 6.44 2.58
N VAL A 66 -6.31 7.44 3.46
CA VAL A 66 -6.33 8.85 3.04
C VAL A 66 -5.05 9.21 2.29
N CYS A 67 -3.90 8.67 2.70
CA CYS A 67 -2.63 8.86 2.02
C CYS A 67 -2.67 8.35 0.56
N HIS A 68 -3.31 7.21 0.29
CA HIS A 68 -3.48 6.69 -1.06
C HIS A 68 -4.36 7.61 -1.93
N TYR A 69 -5.48 8.08 -1.38
CA TYR A 69 -6.37 8.99 -2.10
C TYR A 69 -5.77 10.40 -2.28
N PHE A 70 -4.87 10.83 -1.40
CA PHE A 70 -4.09 12.05 -1.63
C PHE A 70 -3.20 11.92 -2.87
N MET A 71 -2.53 10.77 -3.05
CA MET A 71 -1.79 10.50 -4.29
C MET A 71 -2.71 10.47 -5.51
N ARG A 72 -3.93 9.94 -5.37
CA ARG A 72 -4.95 10.00 -6.42
C ARG A 72 -5.33 11.43 -6.79
N LEU A 73 -5.48 12.34 -5.81
CA LEU A 73 -5.70 13.76 -6.11
C LEU A 73 -4.50 14.40 -6.82
N LEU A 74 -3.26 14.05 -6.46
CA LEU A 74 -2.08 14.52 -7.19
C LEU A 74 -2.13 14.09 -8.66
N GLN A 75 -2.55 12.86 -8.95
CA GLN A 75 -2.78 12.39 -10.32
C GLN A 75 -3.89 13.19 -11.01
N ASP A 76 -5.06 13.29 -10.39
CA ASP A 76 -6.23 13.93 -11.00
C ASP A 76 -6.00 15.43 -11.28
N LYS A 77 -5.10 16.06 -10.52
CA LYS A 77 -4.66 17.46 -10.71
C LYS A 77 -3.43 17.60 -11.63
N GLY A 78 -2.93 16.51 -12.21
CA GLY A 78 -1.81 16.53 -13.16
C GLY A 78 -0.44 16.82 -12.53
N LEU A 79 -0.29 16.60 -11.22
CA LEU A 79 0.93 16.89 -10.45
C LEU A 79 1.76 15.64 -10.16
N LEU A 80 1.17 14.44 -10.27
CA LEU A 80 1.88 13.19 -10.00
C LEU A 80 2.69 12.76 -11.23
N LEU A 81 4.01 13.00 -11.18
CA LEU A 81 4.95 12.43 -12.17
C LEU A 81 5.03 10.90 -12.05
N ARG A 82 5.25 10.41 -10.82
CA ARG A 82 5.34 8.97 -10.54
C ARG A 82 5.09 8.66 -9.07
N CYS A 83 4.47 7.51 -8.81
CA CYS A 83 4.43 6.86 -7.51
C CYS A 83 5.34 5.62 -7.50
N TYR A 84 6.49 5.74 -6.85
CA TYR A 84 7.34 4.61 -6.49
C TYR A 84 6.88 4.04 -5.15
N THR A 85 6.40 2.80 -5.15
CA THR A 85 5.93 2.10 -3.95
C THR A 85 6.80 0.89 -3.62
N GLN A 86 7.10 0.71 -2.34
CA GLN A 86 7.71 -0.50 -1.78
C GLN A 86 6.64 -1.54 -1.39
N ASN A 87 5.36 -1.17 -1.43
CA ASN A 87 4.27 -2.02 -1.02
C ASN A 87 3.92 -3.02 -2.13
N ILE A 88 3.32 -4.13 -1.71
CA ILE A 88 2.82 -5.20 -2.58
C ILE A 88 1.31 -5.40 -2.41
N ASP A 89 0.66 -4.61 -1.54
CA ASP A 89 -0.76 -4.72 -1.18
C ASP A 89 -1.72 -4.28 -2.29
N THR A 90 -1.22 -3.59 -3.32
CA THR A 90 -1.95 -3.07 -4.48
C THR A 90 -2.95 -1.95 -4.19
N LEU A 91 -2.94 -1.36 -2.99
CA LEU A 91 -3.90 -0.32 -2.58
C LEU A 91 -3.77 0.95 -3.43
N GLU A 92 -2.61 1.22 -4.02
CA GLU A 92 -2.42 2.29 -5.00
C GLU A 92 -3.31 2.10 -6.24
N ARG A 93 -3.40 0.87 -6.75
CA ARG A 93 -4.26 0.51 -7.88
C ARG A 93 -5.73 0.60 -7.49
N VAL A 94 -6.07 0.14 -6.29
CA VAL A 94 -7.45 0.20 -5.77
C VAL A 94 -7.90 1.65 -5.57
N ALA A 95 -7.00 2.55 -5.16
CA ALA A 95 -7.27 3.99 -5.10
C ALA A 95 -7.43 4.65 -6.49
N GLY A 96 -7.15 3.91 -7.57
CA GLY A 96 -7.30 4.35 -8.95
C GLY A 96 -6.09 5.09 -9.51
N LEU A 97 -4.89 4.85 -8.97
CA LEU A 97 -3.67 5.30 -9.66
C LEU A 97 -3.49 4.56 -10.98
N ASP A 98 -3.19 5.30 -12.04
CA ASP A 98 -2.90 4.78 -13.36
C ASP A 98 -1.66 3.87 -13.27
N PRO A 99 -1.74 2.62 -13.79
CA PRO A 99 -0.58 1.73 -13.88
C PRO A 99 0.67 2.37 -14.50
N GLU A 100 0.51 3.34 -15.41
CA GLU A 100 1.64 4.04 -16.00
C GLU A 100 2.34 4.99 -15.01
N LEU A 101 1.61 5.55 -14.06
CA LEU A 101 2.20 6.39 -13.00
C LEU A 101 2.81 5.55 -11.87
N LEU A 102 2.62 4.23 -11.87
CA LEU A 102 3.12 3.34 -10.82
C LEU A 102 4.45 2.68 -11.18
N VAL A 103 5.32 2.64 -10.17
CA VAL A 103 6.50 1.77 -10.11
C VAL A 103 6.42 0.97 -8.82
N GLU A 104 5.91 -0.25 -8.94
CA GLU A 104 5.88 -1.25 -7.89
C GLU A 104 7.30 -1.83 -7.71
N ALA A 105 8.14 -1.15 -6.92
CA ALA A 105 9.56 -1.44 -6.81
C ALA A 105 9.85 -2.84 -6.26
N HIS A 106 8.97 -3.33 -5.39
CA HIS A 106 9.00 -4.69 -4.87
C HIS A 106 7.98 -5.62 -5.55
N GLY A 107 7.54 -5.25 -6.74
CA GLY A 107 6.63 -6.07 -7.54
C GLY A 107 5.20 -6.08 -7.00
N THR A 108 4.39 -7.05 -7.44
CA THR A 108 2.93 -7.00 -7.25
C THR A 108 2.31 -8.38 -7.10
N PHE A 109 1.22 -8.47 -6.34
CA PHE A 109 0.34 -9.66 -6.32
C PHE A 109 -0.61 -9.71 -7.53
N PHE A 110 -0.72 -8.62 -8.31
CA PHE A 110 -1.68 -8.53 -9.42
C PHE A 110 -1.42 -9.58 -10.52
N THR A 111 -0.17 -10.00 -10.68
CA THR A 111 0.27 -11.00 -11.65
C THR A 111 1.20 -12.02 -11.01
N SER A 112 1.32 -13.17 -11.65
CA SER A 112 2.18 -14.26 -11.19
C SER A 112 2.78 -15.00 -12.38
N HIS A 113 3.98 -15.54 -12.21
CA HIS A 113 4.64 -16.32 -13.26
C HIS A 113 5.14 -17.67 -12.76
N CYS A 114 5.11 -18.66 -13.65
CA CYS A 114 5.87 -19.89 -13.44
C CYS A 114 7.36 -19.56 -13.30
N LEU A 115 8.01 -20.14 -12.27
CA LEU A 115 9.43 -19.95 -12.02
C LEU A 115 10.34 -20.70 -12.99
N ARG A 116 9.81 -21.65 -13.78
CA ARG A 116 10.61 -22.36 -14.77
C ARG A 116 11.02 -21.40 -15.90
N PRO A 117 12.33 -21.15 -16.15
CA PRO A 117 12.77 -20.16 -17.13
C PRO A 117 12.31 -20.44 -18.56
N SER A 118 12.20 -21.71 -18.95
CA SER A 118 11.72 -22.11 -20.28
C SER A 118 10.19 -22.02 -20.44
N CYS A 119 9.44 -21.75 -19.37
CA CYS A 119 7.98 -21.69 -19.42
C CYS A 119 7.47 -20.27 -19.19
N ARG A 120 7.76 -19.67 -18.02
CA ARG A 120 7.31 -18.32 -17.64
C ARG A 120 5.83 -18.05 -17.94
N GLN A 121 4.97 -19.06 -17.84
CA GLN A 121 3.52 -18.87 -18.03
C GLN A 121 3.00 -17.86 -17.03
N ARG A 122 2.30 -16.84 -17.53
CA ARG A 122 1.64 -15.81 -16.73
C ARG A 122 0.28 -16.28 -16.22
N TYR A 123 -0.04 -15.91 -14.99
CA TYR A 123 -1.32 -16.09 -14.32
C TYR A 123 -1.78 -14.75 -13.73
N GLY A 124 -3.09 -14.52 -13.70
CA GLY A 124 -3.69 -13.32 -13.13
C GLY A 124 -4.06 -13.48 -11.65
N LEU A 125 -4.40 -12.36 -11.00
CA LEU A 125 -4.80 -12.31 -9.59
C LEU A 125 -5.92 -13.29 -9.21
N ALA A 126 -6.94 -13.45 -10.05
CA ALA A 126 -8.08 -14.35 -9.77
C ALA A 126 -7.63 -15.82 -9.68
N TRP A 127 -6.76 -16.25 -10.59
CA TRP A 127 -6.19 -17.60 -10.57
C TRP A 127 -5.34 -17.83 -9.33
N MET A 128 -4.49 -16.86 -8.98
CA MET A 128 -3.63 -16.95 -7.80
C MET A 128 -4.47 -16.99 -6.51
N ARG A 129 -5.56 -16.22 -6.45
CA ARG A 129 -6.52 -16.21 -5.34
C ARG A 129 -7.10 -17.60 -5.12
N GLU A 130 -7.67 -18.19 -6.16
CA GLU A 130 -8.27 -19.51 -6.09
C GLU A 130 -7.29 -20.55 -5.51
N ARG A 131 -6.04 -20.55 -5.99
CA ARG A 131 -5.00 -21.48 -5.52
C ARG A 131 -4.65 -21.25 -4.04
N ILE A 132 -4.42 -20.01 -3.64
CA ILE A 132 -4.09 -19.66 -2.24
C ILE A 132 -5.21 -20.03 -1.28
N PHE A 133 -6.47 -19.73 -1.61
CA PHE A 133 -7.61 -20.06 -0.75
C PHE A 133 -7.94 -21.55 -0.74
N SER A 134 -7.64 -22.29 -1.80
CA SER A 134 -7.72 -23.76 -1.82
C SER A 134 -6.64 -24.45 -0.98
N SER A 135 -5.73 -23.70 -0.34
CA SER A 135 -4.59 -24.21 0.45
C SER A 135 -3.65 -25.09 -0.36
N LEU A 136 -3.57 -24.87 -1.68
CA LEU A 136 -2.68 -25.57 -2.59
C LEU A 136 -1.48 -24.68 -2.93
N VAL A 137 -0.28 -25.25 -2.88
CA VAL A 137 0.91 -24.60 -3.45
C VAL A 137 0.68 -24.41 -4.96
N PRO A 138 0.66 -23.18 -5.50
CA PRO A 138 0.34 -22.93 -6.90
C PRO A 138 1.36 -23.59 -7.85
N LYS A 139 0.87 -24.48 -8.72
CA LYS A 139 1.68 -25.14 -9.76
C LYS A 139 1.20 -24.72 -11.14
N CYS A 140 2.14 -24.61 -12.06
CA CYS A 140 1.88 -24.23 -13.43
C CYS A 140 1.18 -25.35 -14.17
N GLU A 141 0.03 -25.04 -14.77
CA GLU A 141 -0.79 -26.00 -15.52
C GLU A 141 -0.06 -26.58 -16.75
N LYS A 142 0.92 -25.87 -17.31
CA LYS A 142 1.70 -26.34 -18.47
C LYS A 142 2.87 -27.25 -18.12
N CYS A 143 3.55 -27.02 -17.00
CA CYS A 143 4.84 -27.65 -16.73
C CYS A 143 5.02 -28.17 -15.29
N GLN A 144 4.00 -28.01 -14.45
CA GLN A 144 3.96 -28.35 -13.03
C GLN A 144 5.04 -27.65 -12.17
N GLY A 145 5.72 -26.65 -12.73
CA GLY A 145 6.65 -25.81 -11.99
C GLY A 145 5.94 -24.90 -10.99
N LEU A 146 6.64 -24.51 -9.92
CA LEU A 146 6.12 -23.56 -8.93
C LEU A 146 5.74 -22.23 -9.61
N VAL A 147 4.56 -21.70 -9.28
CA VAL A 147 4.12 -20.36 -9.70
C VAL A 147 4.27 -19.44 -8.51
N LYS A 148 4.88 -18.27 -8.74
CA LYS A 148 5.14 -17.26 -7.72
C LYS A 148 4.44 -15.96 -8.12
N PRO A 149 3.81 -15.23 -7.18
CA PRO A 149 3.44 -13.84 -7.41
C PRO A 149 4.64 -13.01 -7.87
N ASP A 150 4.39 -11.99 -8.67
CA ASP A 150 5.43 -11.11 -9.23
C ASP A 150 5.93 -10.09 -8.19
N ILE A 151 5.98 -10.46 -6.92
CA ILE A 151 6.62 -9.71 -5.85
C ILE A 151 8.12 -10.01 -5.83
N VAL A 152 8.96 -9.07 -5.44
CA VAL A 152 10.41 -9.24 -5.40
C VAL A 152 10.80 -9.81 -4.05
N PHE A 153 11.31 -11.03 -4.04
CA PHE A 153 11.87 -11.64 -2.83
C PHE A 153 13.32 -11.17 -2.62
N PHE A 154 13.82 -11.24 -1.39
CA PHE A 154 15.24 -11.06 -1.11
C PHE A 154 16.06 -12.05 -1.95
N GLY A 155 17.10 -11.54 -2.60
CA GLY A 155 17.92 -12.28 -3.57
C GLY A 155 17.43 -12.19 -5.02
N GLU A 156 16.30 -11.52 -5.30
CA GLU A 156 15.86 -11.18 -6.66
C GLU A 156 16.23 -9.74 -7.03
N SER A 157 16.39 -9.48 -8.34
CA SER A 157 16.56 -8.12 -8.86
C SER A 157 15.23 -7.37 -8.87
N LEU A 158 15.26 -6.06 -8.63
CA LEU A 158 14.09 -5.19 -8.81
C LEU A 158 13.65 -5.21 -10.29
N PRO A 159 12.37 -4.88 -10.60
CA PRO A 159 11.87 -4.86 -11.96
C PRO A 159 12.65 -3.87 -12.82
N SER A 160 12.89 -4.21 -14.10
CA SER A 160 13.59 -3.31 -15.04
C SER A 160 12.95 -1.93 -15.16
N ARG A 161 11.60 -1.85 -15.04
CA ARG A 161 10.84 -0.59 -15.02
C ARG A 161 11.32 0.36 -13.91
N PHE A 162 11.74 -0.17 -12.76
CA PHE A 162 12.28 0.66 -11.67
C PHE A 162 13.50 1.44 -12.14
N PHE A 163 14.51 0.74 -12.68
CA PHE A 163 15.75 1.38 -13.13
C PHE A 163 15.54 2.27 -14.36
N ALA A 164 14.71 1.83 -15.30
CA ALA A 164 14.47 2.56 -16.54
C ALA A 164 13.81 3.93 -16.32
N LEU A 165 12.94 4.04 -15.31
CA LEU A 165 12.23 5.29 -15.03
C LEU A 165 12.97 6.16 -14.02
N LEU A 166 13.70 5.56 -13.08
CA LEU A 166 14.31 6.27 -11.96
C LEU A 166 15.15 7.47 -12.42
N GLU A 167 16.12 7.26 -13.30
CA GLU A 167 17.00 8.33 -13.76
C GLU A 167 16.20 9.45 -14.45
N SER A 168 15.34 9.09 -15.40
CA SER A 168 14.57 10.06 -16.18
C SER A 168 13.50 10.82 -15.39
N ASP A 169 12.95 10.23 -14.34
CA ASP A 169 11.97 10.88 -13.46
C ASP A 169 12.69 11.83 -12.50
N PHE A 170 13.86 11.46 -11.98
CA PHE A 170 14.63 12.28 -11.05
C PHE A 170 15.25 13.53 -11.71
N GLU A 171 15.46 13.53 -13.02
CA GLU A 171 15.82 14.74 -13.77
C GLU A 171 14.66 15.75 -13.90
N LYS A 172 13.42 15.29 -13.76
CA LYS A 172 12.20 16.09 -14.02
C LYS A 172 11.42 16.43 -12.75
N VAL A 173 11.82 15.87 -11.60
CA VAL A 173 11.05 15.99 -10.37
C VAL A 173 11.27 17.35 -9.72
N ASP A 174 10.19 18.08 -9.50
CA ASP A 174 10.22 19.36 -8.77
C ASP A 174 10.10 19.17 -7.25
N LEU A 175 9.42 18.10 -6.82
CA LEU A 175 9.16 17.80 -5.41
C LEU A 175 9.13 16.28 -5.15
N LEU A 176 9.87 15.84 -4.13
CA LEU A 176 9.79 14.47 -3.61
C LEU A 176 8.93 14.43 -2.35
N LEU A 177 7.78 13.74 -2.45
CA LEU A 177 6.97 13.36 -1.29
C LEU A 177 7.35 11.95 -0.85
N ILE A 178 7.91 11.82 0.34
CA ILE A 178 8.33 10.57 0.96
C ILE A 178 7.41 10.29 2.14
N MET A 179 6.65 9.19 2.10
CA MET A 179 5.64 8.88 3.11
C MET A 179 5.71 7.41 3.55
N GLY A 180 5.57 7.16 4.85
CA GLY A 180 5.40 5.81 5.39
C GLY A 180 6.57 4.84 5.13
N THR A 181 7.80 5.34 5.02
CA THR A 181 9.00 4.50 4.86
C THR A 181 10.10 4.95 5.83
N SER A 182 10.87 3.99 6.33
CA SER A 182 12.03 4.25 7.20
C SER A 182 13.27 4.67 6.43
N LEU A 183 13.21 4.70 5.08
CA LEU A 183 14.33 5.01 4.18
C LEU A 183 15.57 4.14 4.41
N GLN A 184 15.44 2.96 5.00
CA GLN A 184 16.55 2.05 5.29
C GLN A 184 17.11 1.33 4.05
N VAL A 185 16.62 1.64 2.84
CA VAL A 185 16.93 0.94 1.59
C VAL A 185 17.42 1.94 0.54
N GLN A 186 18.61 1.72 -0.02
CA GLN A 186 19.13 2.53 -1.13
C GLN A 186 18.38 2.23 -2.44
N PRO A 187 18.24 3.19 -3.38
CA PRO A 187 18.82 4.54 -3.38
C PRO A 187 18.04 5.59 -2.58
N PHE A 188 16.92 5.22 -1.93
CA PHE A 188 15.99 6.16 -1.28
C PHE A 188 16.65 7.04 -0.21
N ALA A 189 17.66 6.51 0.50
CA ALA A 189 18.36 7.25 1.56
C ALA A 189 19.32 8.34 1.04
N SER A 190 19.66 8.33 -0.25
CA SER A 190 20.73 9.17 -0.83
C SER A 190 20.26 10.48 -1.48
N LEU A 191 18.97 10.83 -1.39
CA LEU A 191 18.32 11.87 -2.20
C LEU A 191 18.25 13.29 -1.57
N ILE A 192 19.06 13.62 -0.57
CA ILE A 192 18.76 14.66 0.43
C ILE A 192 19.62 15.94 0.34
N SER A 193 18.99 17.12 0.27
CA SER A 193 19.67 18.43 0.36
C SER A 193 18.77 19.63 0.76
N ARG A 194 17.43 19.48 0.78
CA ARG A 194 16.45 20.58 1.01
C ARG A 194 15.21 20.08 1.78
N ASP A 195 15.45 19.43 2.90
CA ASP A 195 14.46 18.50 3.44
C ASP A 195 13.54 19.16 4.47
N VAL A 196 12.27 18.77 4.44
CA VAL A 196 11.27 19.11 5.46
C VAL A 196 10.72 17.81 6.03
N ALA A 197 10.68 17.72 7.36
CA ALA A 197 10.12 16.57 8.06
C ALA A 197 8.84 16.97 8.80
N TRP A 198 7.74 16.32 8.47
CA TRP A 198 6.52 16.34 9.27
C TRP A 198 6.42 15.00 10.01
N LEU A 199 6.28 15.06 11.33
CA LEU A 199 6.29 13.87 12.20
C LEU A 199 4.88 13.56 12.69
N GLY A 200 4.36 12.39 12.32
CA GLY A 200 3.05 11.89 12.72
C GLY A 200 2.59 10.75 11.79
N ASP A 201 1.30 10.40 11.84
CA ASP A 201 0.74 9.41 10.93
C ASP A 201 0.52 9.99 9.52
N CYS A 202 0.65 9.13 8.49
CA CYS A 202 0.60 9.58 7.10
C CYS A 202 -0.76 10.20 6.71
N ASN A 203 -1.87 9.77 7.32
CA ASN A 203 -3.19 10.29 6.98
C ASN A 203 -3.33 11.73 7.49
N SER A 204 -2.99 11.99 8.74
CA SER A 204 -3.00 13.34 9.32
C SER A 204 -2.05 14.28 8.57
N GLY A 205 -0.88 13.81 8.18
CA GLY A 205 0.06 14.60 7.36
C GLY A 205 -0.52 14.97 5.99
N CYS A 206 -1.13 14.00 5.28
CA CYS A 206 -1.80 14.27 4.01
C CYS A 206 -3.00 15.20 4.16
N LEU A 207 -3.81 15.07 5.21
CA LEU A 207 -4.94 15.97 5.48
C LEU A 207 -4.47 17.39 5.78
N ALA A 208 -3.42 17.56 6.58
CA ALA A 208 -2.84 18.87 6.88
C ALA A 208 -2.28 19.53 5.61
N LEU A 209 -1.58 18.77 4.76
CA LEU A 209 -1.11 19.28 3.46
C LEU A 209 -2.28 19.62 2.53
N ALA A 210 -3.28 18.76 2.44
CA ALA A 210 -4.49 19.02 1.67
C ALA A 210 -5.23 20.28 2.15
N GLU A 211 -5.27 20.54 3.47
CA GLU A 211 -5.86 21.76 4.03
C GLU A 211 -5.13 23.01 3.57
N LEU A 212 -3.80 23.02 3.62
CA LEU A 212 -2.98 24.12 3.14
C LEU A 212 -3.14 24.36 1.63
N LEU A 213 -3.44 23.31 0.86
CA LEU A 213 -3.68 23.38 -0.58
C LEU A 213 -5.15 23.71 -0.94
N GLY A 214 -6.05 23.75 0.04
CA GLY A 214 -7.49 23.92 -0.18
C GLY A 214 -8.19 22.68 -0.76
N TRP A 215 -7.63 21.48 -0.57
CA TRP A 215 -8.13 20.21 -1.11
C TRP A 215 -8.74 19.28 -0.04
N LYS A 216 -8.79 19.70 1.22
CA LYS A 216 -9.22 18.84 2.34
C LYS A 216 -10.62 18.26 2.14
N GLU A 217 -11.60 19.12 1.84
CA GLU A 217 -12.99 18.68 1.64
C GLU A 217 -13.12 17.72 0.44
N GLU A 218 -12.41 18.01 -0.66
CA GLU A 218 -12.36 17.16 -1.85
C GLU A 218 -11.75 15.79 -1.54
N LEU A 219 -10.68 15.74 -0.74
CA LEU A 219 -10.04 14.50 -0.31
C LEU A 219 -10.97 13.68 0.60
N GLU A 220 -11.61 14.32 1.58
CA GLU A 220 -12.55 13.65 2.48
C GLU A 220 -13.76 13.07 1.73
N GLU A 221 -14.29 13.81 0.75
CA GLU A 221 -15.37 13.33 -0.13
C GLU A 221 -14.92 12.14 -0.98
N LEU A 222 -13.74 12.24 -1.61
CA LEU A 222 -13.15 11.16 -2.40
C LEU A 222 -13.03 9.88 -1.56
N VAL A 223 -12.43 9.97 -0.38
CA VAL A 223 -12.25 8.84 0.54
C VAL A 223 -13.60 8.21 0.88
N ARG A 224 -14.58 9.03 1.29
CA ARG A 224 -15.91 8.55 1.71
C ARG A 224 -16.64 7.84 0.58
N ARG A 225 -16.63 8.43 -0.62
CA ARG A 225 -17.29 7.88 -1.81
C ARG A 225 -16.67 6.56 -2.25
N GLU A 226 -15.35 6.48 -2.31
CA GLU A 226 -14.65 5.26 -2.73
C GLU A 226 -14.77 4.15 -1.69
N HIS A 227 -14.69 4.47 -0.39
CA HIS A 227 -14.93 3.50 0.68
C HIS A 227 -16.34 2.92 0.61
N ALA A 228 -17.36 3.77 0.42
CA ALA A 228 -18.74 3.32 0.24
C ALA A 228 -18.91 2.42 -1.01
N ALA A 229 -18.23 2.75 -2.11
CA ALA A 229 -18.24 1.92 -3.33
C ALA A 229 -17.56 0.56 -3.13
N ILE A 230 -16.49 0.49 -2.32
CA ILE A 230 -15.84 -0.77 -1.95
C ILE A 230 -16.76 -1.60 -1.05
N ASP A 231 -17.41 -1.00 -0.07
CA ASP A 231 -18.36 -1.68 0.83
C ASP A 231 -19.54 -2.28 0.06
N ALA A 232 -20.10 -1.51 -0.89
CA ALA A 232 -21.20 -1.97 -1.73
C ALA A 232 -20.82 -3.22 -2.55
N LYS A 233 -19.57 -3.32 -3.01
CA LYS A 233 -19.06 -4.50 -3.75
C LYS A 233 -18.70 -5.67 -2.83
N GLY A 234 -18.33 -5.40 -1.58
CA GLY A 234 -18.00 -6.43 -0.58
C GLY A 234 -19.21 -7.20 -0.05
N GLY A 235 -20.39 -6.56 -0.03
CA GLY A 235 -21.65 -7.14 0.45
C GLY A 235 -22.17 -8.34 -0.35
N ASP A 236 -21.79 -8.47 -1.62
CA ASP A 236 -22.27 -9.54 -2.51
C ASP A 236 -21.49 -10.87 -2.38
N THR A 237 -20.51 -10.96 -1.47
CA THR A 237 -19.67 -12.16 -1.31
C THR A 237 -19.95 -12.98 -0.04
N VAL A 238 -21.00 -12.64 0.71
CA VAL A 238 -21.43 -13.43 1.88
C VAL A 238 -22.92 -13.80 1.74
N GLY A 239 -23.19 -14.86 0.97
CA GLY A 239 -24.46 -15.59 1.03
C GLY A 239 -25.11 -15.84 -0.32
N GLY A 240 -25.06 -17.11 -0.77
CA GLY A 240 -25.96 -17.61 -1.81
C GLY A 240 -25.27 -18.44 -2.87
N ASP A 241 -25.11 -19.74 -2.60
CA ASP A 241 -25.12 -20.74 -3.67
C ASP A 241 -26.47 -20.66 -4.39
N PRO A 242 -26.48 -20.59 -5.72
CA PRO A 242 -27.28 -21.57 -6.42
C PRO A 242 -26.53 -22.17 -7.62
N GLN A 243 -26.15 -23.43 -7.47
CA GLN A 243 -26.17 -24.42 -8.55
C GLN A 243 -27.37 -24.18 -9.47
N LYS A 244 -27.09 -23.92 -10.75
CA LYS A 244 -27.82 -24.56 -11.85
C LYS A 244 -26.89 -24.75 -13.04
N HIS A 245 -26.55 -26.02 -13.25
CA HIS A 245 -26.09 -26.54 -14.52
C HIS A 245 -27.08 -26.20 -15.63
N GLN A 246 -26.59 -25.63 -16.72
CA GLN A 246 -26.96 -26.03 -18.07
C GLN A 246 -25.79 -25.71 -19.00
N GLY A 247 -25.25 -26.76 -19.60
CA GLY A 247 -24.15 -26.66 -20.55
C GLY A 247 -24.64 -26.16 -21.88
N ASP A 248 -23.70 -25.66 -22.69
CA ASP A 248 -23.89 -25.56 -24.13
C ASP A 248 -22.60 -25.93 -24.84
N GLU A 249 -22.80 -26.78 -25.83
CA GLU A 249 -21.82 -27.40 -26.71
C GLU A 249 -21.28 -26.39 -27.72
N ASP A 250 -19.98 -26.51 -28.03
CA ASP A 250 -19.36 -25.96 -29.22
C ASP A 250 -20.07 -26.44 -30.49
N LYS A 251 -20.59 -25.51 -31.31
CA LYS A 251 -20.68 -25.71 -32.77
C LYS A 251 -20.34 -24.45 -33.57
N ASP A 252 -19.26 -24.62 -34.31
CA ASP A 252 -18.79 -23.94 -35.49
C ASP A 252 -19.89 -23.73 -36.57
N GLY A 253 -19.74 -22.68 -37.39
CA GLY A 253 -20.44 -22.56 -38.67
C GLY A 253 -20.96 -21.19 -39.09
N GLY A 254 -20.17 -20.48 -39.91
CA GLY A 254 -20.68 -19.87 -41.15
C GLY A 254 -21.39 -18.51 -41.12
N ASN A 255 -20.69 -17.48 -41.60
CA ASN A 255 -21.28 -16.28 -42.20
C ASN A 255 -21.57 -16.57 -43.70
N PRO A 256 -22.66 -16.06 -44.33
CA PRO A 256 -22.51 -14.77 -45.02
C PRO A 256 -23.79 -13.89 -45.17
N ARG A 257 -23.57 -12.57 -45.05
CA ARG A 257 -24.04 -11.44 -45.90
C ARG A 257 -25.54 -11.00 -45.95
N LYS A 258 -25.67 -9.68 -45.69
CA LYS A 258 -26.45 -8.61 -46.37
C LYS A 258 -27.99 -8.58 -46.21
N SER A 259 -28.51 -7.45 -45.70
CA SER A 259 -29.22 -6.44 -46.53
C SER A 259 -29.64 -5.18 -45.74
N LEU A 260 -29.72 -4.07 -46.48
CA LEU A 260 -30.11 -2.70 -46.12
C LEU A 260 -31.60 -2.56 -45.73
N GLY A 261 -31.97 -1.47 -45.02
CA GLY A 261 -33.37 -1.04 -44.90
C GLY A 261 -33.67 0.10 -43.90
N ASP A 262 -33.36 1.33 -44.31
CA ASP A 262 -34.02 2.64 -44.06
C ASP A 262 -35.18 2.85 -43.03
N LYS A 263 -35.05 3.98 -42.28
CA LYS A 263 -36.07 5.01 -41.89
C LYS A 263 -37.16 4.59 -40.87
N ALA A 264 -37.69 5.41 -39.94
CA ALA A 264 -37.87 6.86 -39.86
C ALA A 264 -38.13 7.36 -38.41
N LYS A 265 -38.04 8.69 -38.26
CA LYS A 265 -38.44 9.59 -37.15
C LYS A 265 -39.77 9.28 -36.44
N ALA A 266 -39.83 9.65 -35.14
CA ALA A 266 -40.94 10.45 -34.60
C ALA A 266 -40.51 11.21 -33.32
N GLN A 267 -40.58 12.54 -33.40
CA GLN A 267 -40.64 13.49 -32.28
C GLN A 267 -42.04 13.48 -31.68
N ARG A 268 -42.17 13.76 -30.37
CA ARG A 268 -43.15 14.69 -29.77
C ARG A 268 -43.05 14.75 -28.23
N ASP A 269 -42.52 15.87 -27.74
CA ASP A 269 -43.02 16.64 -26.59
C ASP A 269 -44.16 17.56 -27.12
N PRO A 270 -45.06 18.21 -26.32
CA PRO A 270 -44.69 19.03 -25.15
C PRO A 270 -45.74 19.29 -24.03
N GLU A 271 -45.31 20.19 -23.12
CA GLU A 271 -46.07 21.13 -22.24
C GLU A 271 -46.67 20.61 -20.92
N GLU A 272 -46.11 21.04 -19.77
CA GLU A 272 -46.34 22.30 -19.01
C GLU A 272 -47.60 22.26 -18.10
N SER A 273 -47.41 22.43 -16.79
CA SER A 273 -48.22 23.39 -16.03
C SER A 273 -47.53 23.85 -14.75
N LEU A 274 -47.54 25.17 -14.59
CA LEU A 274 -47.12 25.99 -13.46
C LEU A 274 -48.12 25.91 -12.31
N GLY A 275 -47.66 26.18 -11.09
CA GLY A 275 -48.52 26.39 -9.93
C GLY A 275 -47.76 26.90 -8.70
N ASP A 276 -47.58 28.22 -8.63
CA ASP A 276 -47.21 28.96 -7.41
C ASP A 276 -48.24 28.79 -6.29
N LYS A 277 -47.79 28.84 -5.02
CA LYS A 277 -48.50 29.51 -3.92
C LYS A 277 -47.62 29.78 -2.69
N GLU A 278 -47.83 30.98 -2.15
CA GLU A 278 -47.12 31.68 -1.08
C GLU A 278 -47.25 31.12 0.37
N LYS A 279 -46.26 31.51 1.18
CA LYS A 279 -46.26 31.96 2.61
C LYS A 279 -47.03 31.17 3.68
N ALA A 280 -46.30 30.85 4.76
CA ALA A 280 -46.68 31.27 6.13
C ALA A 280 -45.47 31.21 7.09
N GLN A 281 -45.33 32.29 7.88
CA GLN A 281 -44.47 32.41 9.05
C GLN A 281 -45.02 31.57 10.22
N SER A 282 -44.16 31.06 11.10
CA SER A 282 -44.33 31.16 12.57
C SER A 282 -43.18 30.49 13.33
N ASP A 283 -42.42 31.29 14.06
CA ASP A 283 -41.85 30.93 15.37
C ASP A 283 -42.89 31.32 16.45
N PRO A 284 -42.96 30.61 17.59
CA PRO A 284 -42.34 31.22 18.78
C PRO A 284 -41.67 30.25 19.77
N LYS A 285 -40.59 30.78 20.34
CA LYS A 285 -39.85 30.39 21.55
C LYS A 285 -40.70 29.89 22.73
N LYS A 286 -40.10 28.96 23.50
CA LYS A 286 -40.00 28.88 24.98
C LYS A 286 -39.20 27.61 25.32
N SER A 287 -38.37 27.48 26.35
CA SER A 287 -37.72 28.32 27.36
C SER A 287 -37.06 27.33 28.35
N LEU A 288 -36.15 27.82 29.20
CA LEU A 288 -35.55 27.17 30.39
C LEU A 288 -34.28 26.34 30.09
N GLY A 289 -33.15 26.55 30.73
CA GLY A 289 -32.81 27.43 31.84
C GLY A 289 -31.37 27.12 32.30
N ASP A 290 -30.67 28.16 32.72
CA ASP A 290 -29.28 28.15 33.17
C ASP A 290 -28.98 27.21 34.34
N LYS A 291 -27.73 26.73 34.41
CA LYS A 291 -26.90 26.84 35.63
C LYS A 291 -25.42 26.54 35.34
N ALA A 292 -24.62 27.59 35.44
CA ALA A 292 -23.18 27.55 35.58
C ALA A 292 -22.76 27.27 37.05
N LYS A 293 -21.59 26.63 37.21
CA LYS A 293 -20.60 26.67 38.32
C LYS A 293 -19.85 25.33 38.33
N ALA A 294 -18.57 25.18 38.66
CA ALA A 294 -17.38 26.02 38.77
C ALA A 294 -16.24 25.03 39.08
N GLU A 295 -15.03 25.34 38.61
CA GLU A 295 -13.68 24.97 39.09
C GLU A 295 -13.47 23.78 40.06
N LYS A 296 -12.49 22.91 39.75
CA LYS A 296 -11.13 22.93 40.36
C LYS A 296 -10.28 21.71 39.96
N ASP A 297 -9.06 21.98 39.52
CA ASP A 297 -7.89 21.09 39.55
C ASP A 297 -7.58 20.58 40.97
N PRO A 298 -6.90 19.42 41.09
CA PRO A 298 -5.57 19.50 41.68
C PRO A 298 -4.50 18.53 41.10
N LYS A 299 -3.34 19.15 40.80
CA LYS A 299 -1.97 18.79 41.22
C LYS A 299 -1.37 17.39 40.93
N LYS A 300 -0.33 17.46 40.08
CA LYS A 300 0.98 16.77 40.16
C LYS A 300 1.47 16.50 41.59
N PRO A 301 2.15 15.36 41.84
CA PRO A 301 3.21 15.27 42.83
C PRO A 301 4.60 15.41 42.18
N GLN A 302 5.52 16.07 42.89
CA GLN A 302 6.89 16.27 42.49
C GLN A 302 7.81 15.89 43.65
N GLY A 303 8.78 15.02 43.35
CA GLY A 303 10.06 14.90 44.04
C GLY A 303 10.14 13.96 45.23
N ASP A 304 11.08 13.01 45.15
CA ASP A 304 12.07 12.93 46.21
C ASP A 304 13.47 12.71 45.63
N LYS A 305 14.43 13.45 46.20
CA LYS A 305 15.86 13.40 45.91
C LYS A 305 16.50 12.72 47.12
N ASP A 306 17.28 11.68 46.91
CA ASP A 306 18.33 11.35 47.86
C ASP A 306 19.67 11.15 47.16
N LYS A 307 20.66 11.76 47.79
CA LYS A 307 22.08 11.84 47.44
C LYS A 307 22.79 10.54 47.80
N VAL A 308 23.73 10.11 46.98
CA VAL A 308 25.04 9.65 47.47
C VAL A 308 26.13 10.26 46.57
N GLN A 309 27.08 10.91 47.24
CA GLN A 309 28.29 11.55 46.72
C GLN A 309 29.49 10.59 46.83
N ASN A 310 30.47 10.81 45.93
CA ASN A 310 31.92 10.62 46.10
C ASN A 310 32.47 9.17 46.12
N ASP A 311 33.61 8.81 45.51
CA ASP A 311 34.74 9.57 44.93
C ASP A 311 35.49 8.70 43.88
N PRO A 312 36.34 9.32 43.03
CA PRO A 312 37.28 8.66 42.11
C PRO A 312 38.69 8.54 42.72
N GLU A 313 39.50 7.54 42.34
CA GLU A 313 40.96 7.69 42.08
C GLU A 313 41.71 6.38 41.71
N LYS A 314 42.49 6.50 40.63
CA LYS A 314 43.89 6.07 40.38
C LYS A 314 44.40 4.66 40.73
N SER A 315 45.04 4.02 39.73
CA SER A 315 46.51 3.86 39.62
C SER A 315 46.83 3.06 38.33
N GLN A 316 47.51 3.65 37.33
CA GLN A 316 48.97 3.85 37.16
C GLN A 316 49.75 2.63 36.65
N GLY A 317 50.52 2.89 35.58
CA GLY A 317 51.76 2.18 35.20
C GLY A 317 51.58 1.20 34.03
N GLY A 318 52.32 1.24 32.93
CA GLY A 318 53.47 2.04 32.55
C GLY A 318 54.29 1.32 31.46
N SER A 319 54.91 2.11 30.58
CA SER A 319 56.10 1.83 29.77
C SER A 319 56.08 0.86 28.57
N LYS A 320 56.51 1.45 27.45
CA LYS A 320 57.60 1.00 26.53
C LYS A 320 57.42 -0.35 25.83
N ASP A 321 57.32 -0.35 24.50
CA ASP A 321 58.51 -0.48 23.66
C ASP A 321 58.17 -0.33 22.16
N ARG A 322 59.13 0.28 21.46
CA ARG A 322 59.26 0.36 19.99
C ARG A 322 60.42 -0.57 19.61
N PRO A 323 60.35 -1.25 18.46
CA PRO A 323 61.38 -1.03 17.44
C PRO A 323 60.73 -0.88 16.05
N GLN A 324 61.07 0.13 15.24
CA GLN A 324 62.21 0.22 14.32
C GLN A 324 62.29 -0.88 13.23
N SER A 325 61.97 -0.42 12.01
CA SER A 325 62.66 -0.63 10.71
C SER A 325 62.78 -2.02 10.08
N MET A 326 62.46 -2.04 8.77
CA MET A 326 63.05 -2.72 7.59
C MET A 326 61.87 -3.06 6.66
N GLY A 327 61.77 -2.69 5.38
CA GLY A 327 62.73 -2.28 4.37
C GLY A 327 62.36 -3.00 3.05
N GLY A 328 62.35 -2.28 1.91
CA GLY A 328 62.30 -2.81 0.54
C GLY A 328 60.89 -2.81 -0.11
N ALA A 329 60.59 -2.04 -1.18
CA ALA A 329 61.08 -2.17 -2.57
C ALA A 329 60.76 -3.58 -3.12
N THR A 330 60.05 -3.82 -4.22
CA THR A 330 60.00 -3.17 -5.56
C THR A 330 58.96 -3.94 -6.41
N GLN A 331 58.38 -3.27 -7.43
CA GLN A 331 58.03 -3.75 -8.80
C GLN A 331 57.35 -5.13 -8.94
N ASN A 332 56.22 -5.33 -9.62
CA ASN A 332 55.63 -4.75 -10.84
C ASN A 332 54.11 -4.86 -10.76
#